data_AF-A0A953WW88-F1
#
_entry.id   AF-A0A953WW88-F1
#
_cell.length_a   1.000
_cell.length_b   1.000
_cell.length_c   1.000
_cell.angle_alpha   90.00
_cell.angle_beta   90.00
_cell.angle_gamma   90.00
#
_symmetry.space_group_name_H-M   'P 1'
#
loop_
_entity.id
_entity.type
_entity.pdbx_description
1 polymer ?
#
loop_
_entity_poly.entity_id
_entity_poly.type
_entity_poly.pdbx_seq_one_letter_code
_entity_poly.pdbx_strand_id
1 'polypeptide(L)'
;QRAMKNYAGHRLAPWLSHKMVSRQETARQLLTPGEVMQLPADQELVLVAGSPPVRAMKLRYYEDRNFTERLKDAPDFAVSVPSAREDDWGTEIRSIHEGLMQASEIEPDGDGLGPQKARDAARDRAQVSAPTRTGKSQSRSRGAPQPSLFDALVQADSLEQATGIDLTGNGQ
;
A
#
# COMPACT_ATOMS: atom_id res chain seq x y z
N GLN A 1 27.52 4.20 17.72
CA GLN A 1 27.41 3.26 18.85
C GLN A 1 28.09 3.89 20.06
N ARG A 2 27.41 4.01 21.20
CA ARG A 2 28.00 4.56 22.43
C ARG A 2 28.39 3.38 23.32
N ALA A 3 29.65 3.33 23.74
CA ALA A 3 30.16 2.26 24.59
C ALA A 3 30.56 2.84 25.94
N MET A 4 29.94 2.37 27.01
CA MET A 4 30.27 2.76 28.37
C MET A 4 31.26 1.75 28.94
N LYS A 5 32.42 2.23 29.39
CA LYS A 5 33.50 1.40 29.92
C LYS A 5 33.55 1.60 31.42
N ASN A 6 33.31 0.54 32.18
CA ASN A 6 33.49 0.49 33.62
C ASN A 6 34.80 -0.22 33.93
N TYR A 7 35.57 0.35 34.84
CA TYR A 7 36.83 -0.20 35.31
C TYR A 7 36.68 -0.53 36.80
N ALA A 8 36.92 -1.78 37.17
CA ALA A 8 36.83 -2.27 38.53
C ALA A 8 38.15 -2.96 38.92
N GLY A 9 38.65 -2.66 40.10
CA GLY A 9 39.92 -3.19 40.58
C GLY A 9 40.58 -2.27 41.61
N HIS A 10 41.70 -2.70 42.15
CA HIS A 10 42.46 -1.92 43.12
C HIS A 10 43.21 -0.79 42.39
N ARG A 11 42.87 0.47 42.69
CA ARG A 11 43.40 1.69 42.02
C ARG A 11 44.92 1.90 42.12
N LEU A 12 45.60 1.13 42.97
CA LEU A 12 47.06 1.14 43.15
C LEU A 12 47.75 -0.13 42.65
N ALA A 13 46.98 -1.11 42.13
CA ALA A 13 47.58 -2.30 41.56
C ALA A 13 48.25 -1.97 40.22
N PRO A 14 49.43 -2.56 39.93
CA PRO A 14 50.15 -2.28 38.69
C PRO A 14 49.42 -2.79 37.43
N TRP A 15 48.37 -3.60 37.58
CA TRP A 15 47.49 -4.02 36.49
C TRP A 15 46.01 -3.90 36.87
N LEU A 16 45.19 -3.51 35.90
CA LEU A 16 43.75 -3.33 36.06
C LEU A 16 43.02 -4.67 35.86
N SER A 17 42.38 -5.18 36.91
CA SER A 17 41.89 -6.57 36.94
C SER A 17 40.57 -6.80 36.19
N HIS A 18 39.63 -5.86 36.20
CA HIS A 18 38.34 -6.03 35.52
C HIS A 18 37.93 -4.80 34.73
N LYS A 19 37.63 -5.00 33.45
CA LYS A 19 37.07 -3.98 32.56
C LYS A 19 35.75 -4.52 32.00
N MET A 20 34.66 -3.87 32.37
CA MET A 20 33.34 -4.16 31.81
C MET A 20 33.05 -3.13 30.73
N VAL A 21 32.60 -3.58 29.56
CA VAL A 21 32.20 -2.69 28.47
C VAL A 21 30.75 -2.99 28.14
N SER A 22 29.86 -2.03 28.38
CA SER A 22 28.47 -2.07 27.92
C SER A 22 28.38 -1.34 26.59
N ARG A 23 27.82 -1.99 25.57
CA ARG A 23 27.57 -1.41 24.25
C ARG A 23 26.08 -1.14 24.13
N GLN A 24 25.71 0.12 23.88
CA GLN A 24 24.35 0.47 23.57
C GLN A 24 24.21 0.62 22.05
N GLU A 25 23.39 -0.24 21.47
CA GLU A 25 22.95 -0.17 20.08
C GLU A 25 21.58 0.50 20.04
N THR A 26 21.47 1.56 19.24
CA THR A 26 20.21 2.28 19.05
C THR A 26 19.96 2.30 17.55
N ALA A 27 18.88 1.64 17.12
CA ALA A 27 18.47 1.65 15.73
C ALA A 27 18.16 3.09 15.30
N ARG A 28 18.71 3.50 14.15
CA ARG A 28 18.41 4.78 13.52
C ARG A 28 17.57 4.51 12.28
N GLN A 29 16.63 5.42 12.01
CA GLN A 29 15.91 5.40 10.74
C GLN A 29 16.93 5.55 9.60
N LEU A 30 16.80 4.74 8.55
CA LEU A 30 17.67 4.83 7.37
C LEU A 30 17.39 6.12 6.57
N LEU A 31 16.13 6.54 6.58
CA LEU A 31 15.63 7.78 5.99
C LEU A 31 14.54 8.33 6.91
N THR A 32 14.57 9.64 7.12
CA THR A 32 13.55 10.39 7.84
C THR A 32 12.40 10.78 6.90
N PRO A 33 11.19 11.05 7.42
CA PRO A 33 10.07 11.49 6.57
C PRO A 33 10.40 12.76 5.76
N GLY A 34 11.15 13.71 6.33
CA GLY A 34 11.58 14.92 5.63
C GLY A 34 12.48 14.64 4.43
N GLU A 35 13.42 13.69 4.57
CA GLU A 35 14.28 13.26 3.46
C GLU A 35 13.49 12.55 2.36
N VAL A 36 12.45 11.78 2.72
CA VAL A 36 11.57 11.13 1.74
C VAL A 36 10.76 12.17 0.97
N MET A 37 10.22 13.18 1.64
CA MET A 37 9.45 14.25 0.99
C MET A 37 10.30 15.13 0.06
N GLN A 38 11.59 15.25 0.34
CA GLN A 38 12.54 16.02 -0.46
C GLN A 38 13.33 15.16 -1.44
N LEU A 39 12.87 13.93 -1.73
CA LEU A 39 13.54 13.05 -2.68
C LEU A 39 13.62 13.74 -4.07
N PRO A 40 14.81 13.77 -4.68
CA PRO A 40 14.98 14.25 -6.04
C PRO A 40 14.09 13.50 -7.04
N ALA A 41 13.63 14.20 -8.08
CA ALA A 41 12.69 13.65 -9.06
C ALA A 41 13.26 12.46 -9.87
N ASP A 42 14.59 12.38 -9.98
CA ASP A 42 15.35 11.31 -10.62
C ASP A 42 15.61 10.11 -9.70
N GLN A 43 15.14 10.14 -8.45
CA GLN A 43 15.30 9.05 -7.49
C GLN A 43 13.95 8.52 -7.02
N GLU A 44 13.95 7.28 -6.56
CA GLU A 44 12.77 6.65 -5.98
C GLU A 44 13.13 5.56 -4.95
N LEU A 45 12.14 5.20 -4.14
CA LEU A 45 12.22 4.08 -3.23
C LEU A 45 11.35 2.95 -3.78
N VAL A 46 11.99 1.82 -4.08
CA VAL A 46 11.32 0.63 -4.58
C VAL A 46 11.07 -0.31 -3.39
N LEU A 47 9.79 -0.62 -3.19
CA LEU A 47 9.35 -1.56 -2.16
C LEU A 47 8.81 -2.81 -2.85
N VAL A 48 9.56 -3.90 -2.76
CA VAL A 48 9.17 -5.21 -3.28
C VAL A 48 8.92 -6.13 -2.09
N ALA A 49 7.79 -6.86 -2.11
CA ALA A 49 7.47 -7.82 -1.07
C ALA A 49 8.59 -8.86 -0.94
N GLY A 50 9.03 -9.13 0.29
CA GLY A 50 10.12 -10.07 0.57
C GLY A 50 11.54 -9.54 0.39
N SER A 51 11.70 -8.30 -0.09
CA SER A 51 13.01 -7.65 -0.25
C SER A 51 13.16 -6.42 0.65
N PRO A 52 14.38 -6.09 1.10
CA PRO A 52 14.62 -4.83 1.77
C PRO A 52 14.34 -3.65 0.82
N PRO A 53 13.86 -2.50 1.33
CA PRO A 53 13.64 -1.32 0.51
C PRO A 53 14.91 -0.88 -0.23
N VAL A 54 14.78 -0.59 -1.52
CA VAL A 54 15.91 -0.19 -2.36
C VAL A 54 15.74 1.28 -2.77
N ARG A 55 16.79 2.07 -2.57
CA ARG A 55 16.88 3.41 -3.16
C ARG A 55 17.45 3.29 -4.56
N ALA A 56 16.65 3.67 -5.55
CA ALA A 56 16.97 3.53 -6.96
C ALA A 56 17.02 4.90 -7.65
N MET A 57 17.70 4.93 -8.80
CA MET A 57 17.63 6.03 -9.75
C MET A 57 16.62 5.68 -10.83
N LYS A 58 15.76 6.63 -11.19
CA LYS A 58 14.79 6.46 -12.27
C LYS A 58 15.52 6.37 -13.59
N LEU A 59 15.18 5.35 -14.35
CA LEU A 59 15.68 5.18 -15.70
C LEU A 59 14.76 5.93 -16.68
N ARG A 60 15.34 6.79 -17.52
CA ARG A 60 14.61 7.49 -18.58
C ARG A 60 14.73 6.69 -19.87
N TYR A 61 13.61 6.15 -20.35
CA TYR A 61 13.59 5.25 -21.52
C TYR A 61 14.18 5.87 -22.79
N TYR A 62 14.15 7.20 -22.91
CA TYR A 62 14.69 7.92 -24.07
C TYR A 62 16.20 8.22 -23.94
N GLU A 63 16.78 8.12 -22.75
CA GLU A 63 18.23 8.31 -22.53
C GLU A 63 19.00 7.00 -22.73
N ASP A 64 18.36 5.85 -22.54
CA ASP A 64 18.99 4.54 -22.63
C ASP A 64 18.65 3.85 -23.96
N ARG A 65 19.70 3.53 -24.74
CA ARG A 65 19.59 2.88 -26.04
C ARG A 65 18.86 1.55 -26.00
N ASN A 66 18.99 0.78 -24.90
CA ASN A 66 18.33 -0.51 -24.72
C ASN A 66 16.79 -0.42 -24.81
N PHE A 67 16.22 0.74 -24.46
CA PHE A 67 14.78 0.98 -24.50
C PHE A 67 14.34 1.63 -25.81
N THR A 68 15.21 2.46 -26.42
CA THR A 68 14.89 3.11 -27.71
C THR A 68 14.66 2.11 -28.85
N GLU A 69 15.34 0.96 -28.85
CA GLU A 69 15.15 -0.09 -29.87
C GLU A 69 13.75 -0.74 -29.80
N ARG A 70 13.08 -0.65 -28.63
CA ARG A 70 11.75 -1.22 -28.39
C ARG A 70 10.64 -0.18 -28.48
N LEU A 71 10.97 1.05 -28.83
CA LEU A 71 10.00 2.13 -28.95
C LEU A 71 9.05 1.85 -30.12
N LYS A 72 7.75 1.94 -29.88
CA LYS A 72 6.70 1.85 -30.91
C LYS A 72 6.18 3.25 -31.22
N ASP A 73 5.62 3.41 -32.41
CA ASP A 73 4.93 4.65 -32.77
C ASP A 73 3.81 4.97 -31.79
N ALA A 74 3.60 6.26 -31.54
CA ALA A 74 2.53 6.72 -30.69
C ALA A 74 1.18 6.23 -31.27
N PRO A 75 0.27 5.72 -30.41
CA PRO A 75 -1.06 5.32 -30.88
C PRO A 75 -1.80 6.52 -31.44
N ASP A 76 -2.62 6.29 -32.46
CA ASP A 76 -3.44 7.35 -33.05
C ASP A 76 -4.40 7.93 -31.98
N PHE A 77 -4.37 9.25 -31.83
CA PHE A 77 -5.07 9.98 -30.77
C PHE A 77 -6.59 9.75 -30.85
N ALA A 78 -7.12 9.60 -32.06
CA ALA A 78 -8.55 9.38 -32.28
C ALA A 78 -9.07 8.03 -31.74
N VAL A 79 -8.22 7.01 -31.66
CA VAL A 79 -8.60 5.65 -31.21
C VAL A 79 -8.40 5.50 -29.69
N SER A 80 -7.54 6.32 -29.10
CA SER A 80 -7.06 6.17 -27.72
C SER A 80 -7.82 7.02 -26.70
N VAL A 81 -8.74 7.88 -27.14
CA VAL A 81 -9.69 8.55 -26.24
C VAL A 81 -10.92 7.67 -26.07
N PRO A 82 -11.12 7.02 -24.91
CA PRO A 82 -12.37 6.31 -24.65
C PRO A 82 -13.53 7.31 -24.69
N SER A 83 -14.69 6.86 -25.20
CA SER A 83 -15.92 7.65 -25.14
C SER A 83 -16.16 8.13 -23.72
N ALA A 84 -16.57 9.40 -23.56
CA ALA A 84 -16.93 9.95 -22.26
C ALA A 84 -17.90 8.99 -21.57
N ARG A 85 -17.55 8.56 -20.36
CA ARG A 85 -18.41 7.67 -19.58
C ARG A 85 -19.64 8.47 -19.19
N GLU A 86 -20.81 7.98 -19.56
CA GLU A 86 -22.06 8.47 -18.99
C GLU A 86 -22.04 8.20 -17.49
N ASP A 87 -22.06 9.26 -16.68
CA ASP A 87 -22.32 9.17 -15.25
C ASP A 87 -23.70 9.76 -14.94
N ASP A 88 -24.30 9.22 -13.88
CA ASP A 88 -25.55 9.68 -13.27
C ASP A 88 -25.32 10.80 -12.24
N TRP A 89 -24.06 11.26 -12.08
CA TRP A 89 -23.65 12.20 -11.06
C TRP A 89 -23.97 13.63 -11.47
N GLY A 90 -23.93 13.93 -12.78
CA GLY A 90 -24.31 15.24 -13.31
C GLY A 90 -25.81 15.49 -13.38
N THR A 91 -26.63 14.43 -13.40
CA THR A 91 -28.10 14.53 -13.55
C THR A 91 -28.84 14.56 -12.22
N GLU A 92 -28.22 14.11 -11.12
CA GLU A 92 -28.85 14.11 -9.80
C GLU A 92 -28.23 15.19 -8.88
N ILE A 93 -28.56 16.45 -9.16
CA ILE A 93 -28.27 17.56 -8.25
C ILE A 93 -29.12 17.37 -6.98
N ARG A 94 -28.52 16.81 -5.92
CA ARG A 94 -29.16 16.73 -4.60
C ARG A 94 -29.23 18.13 -4.00
N SER A 95 -30.41 18.53 -3.52
CA SER A 95 -30.56 19.73 -2.69
C SER A 95 -29.86 19.53 -1.34
N ILE A 96 -29.40 20.62 -0.72
CA ILE A 96 -28.81 20.58 0.63
C ILE A 96 -29.82 19.92 1.57
N HIS A 97 -29.41 18.83 2.22
CA HIS A 97 -30.26 18.11 3.17
C HIS A 97 -30.34 18.90 4.49
N GLU A 98 -31.55 19.22 4.95
CA GLU A 98 -31.80 20.09 6.12
C GLU A 98 -31.07 19.63 7.40
N GLY A 99 -30.93 18.31 7.61
CA GLY A 99 -30.17 17.76 8.73
C GLY A 99 -28.66 18.08 8.75
N LEU A 100 -28.06 18.47 7.60
CA LEU A 100 -26.68 18.97 7.56
C LEU A 100 -26.58 20.43 8.03
N MET A 101 -27.67 21.20 7.92
CA MET A 101 -27.74 22.59 8.44
C MET A 101 -27.88 22.61 9.98
N GLN A 102 -28.45 21.55 10.57
CA GLN A 102 -28.57 21.40 12.03
C GLN A 102 -27.28 20.92 12.69
N ALA A 103 -26.34 20.32 11.94
CA ALA A 103 -25.09 19.80 12.51
C ALA A 103 -24.13 20.91 12.98
N SER A 104 -24.28 22.14 12.48
CA SER A 104 -23.52 23.31 12.95
C SER A 104 -24.01 23.89 14.27
N GLU A 105 -25.20 23.50 14.74
CA GLU A 105 -25.80 23.98 16.01
C GLU A 105 -25.63 22.99 17.16
N ILE A 106 -24.91 21.88 16.95
CA ILE A 106 -24.57 20.95 18.04
C ILE A 106 -23.47 21.61 18.88
N GLU A 107 -23.86 22.41 19.88
CA GLU A 107 -22.99 22.70 21.00
C GLU A 107 -22.52 21.37 21.62
N PRO A 108 -21.25 21.23 22.02
CA PRO A 108 -20.76 20.02 22.64
C PRO A 108 -21.42 19.88 24.01
N ASP A 109 -22.53 19.13 24.07
CA ASP A 109 -23.14 18.73 25.34
C ASP A 109 -22.05 18.11 26.22
N GLY A 110 -21.85 18.72 27.39
CA GLY A 110 -20.72 18.52 28.31
C GLY A 110 -20.57 17.13 28.92
N ASP A 111 -21.38 16.16 28.51
CA ASP A 111 -21.28 14.77 28.92
C ASP A 111 -20.81 13.92 27.73
N GLY A 112 -19.50 13.97 27.51
CA GLY A 112 -18.83 13.19 26.46
C GLY A 112 -19.18 11.72 26.55
N LEU A 113 -20.00 11.24 25.63
CA LEU A 113 -20.17 9.81 25.40
C LEU A 113 -18.81 9.25 25.00
N GLY A 114 -18.22 8.43 25.87
CA GLY A 114 -16.93 7.80 25.61
C GLY A 114 -16.88 7.15 24.21
N PRO A 115 -15.68 7.04 23.60
CA PRO A 115 -15.50 6.72 22.19
C PRO A 115 -16.19 5.44 21.70
N GLN A 116 -16.51 4.52 22.62
CA GLN A 116 -17.28 3.31 22.32
C GLN A 116 -18.77 3.60 22.08
N LYS A 117 -19.42 4.39 22.95
CA LYS A 117 -20.85 4.74 22.81
C LYS A 117 -21.10 5.62 21.58
N ALA A 118 -20.17 6.51 21.27
CA ALA A 118 -20.24 7.32 20.05
C ALA A 118 -20.16 6.47 18.78
N ARG A 119 -19.32 5.41 18.78
CA ARG A 119 -19.24 4.44 17.69
C ARG A 119 -20.52 3.61 17.54
N ASP A 120 -21.09 3.16 18.66
CA ASP A 120 -22.32 2.37 18.65
C ASP A 120 -23.51 3.20 18.14
N ALA A 121 -23.64 4.46 18.59
CA ALA A 121 -24.67 5.38 18.11
C ALA A 121 -24.51 5.72 16.61
N ALA A 122 -23.28 5.89 16.13
CA ALA A 122 -23.00 6.10 14.71
C ALA A 122 -23.37 4.85 13.87
N ARG A 123 -23.16 3.65 14.42
CA ARG A 123 -23.49 2.38 13.78
C ARG A 123 -24.99 2.17 13.67
N ASP A 124 -25.75 2.46 14.73
CA ASP A 124 -27.22 2.40 14.72
C ASP A 124 -27.79 3.40 13.71
N ARG A 125 -27.26 4.64 13.67
CA ARG A 125 -27.73 5.65 12.71
C ARG A 125 -27.44 5.25 11.26
N ALA A 126 -26.30 4.60 10.99
CA ALA A 126 -25.96 4.09 9.67
C ALA A 126 -26.84 2.89 9.24
N GLN A 127 -27.34 2.09 10.19
CA GLN A 127 -28.29 1.01 9.89
C GLN A 127 -29.68 1.54 9.54
N VAL A 128 -30.13 2.61 10.21
CA VAL A 128 -31.45 3.22 9.96
C VAL A 128 -31.48 3.99 8.63
N SER A 129 -30.33 4.52 8.18
CA SER A 129 -30.20 5.27 6.91
C SER A 129 -29.66 4.45 5.74
N ALA A 130 -29.50 3.12 5.90
CA ALA A 130 -29.05 2.27 4.82
C ALA A 130 -30.06 2.32 3.65
N PRO A 131 -29.64 2.70 2.43
CA PRO A 131 -30.56 2.78 1.31
C PRO A 131 -31.10 1.38 0.99
N THR A 132 -32.43 1.23 1.02
CA THR A 132 -33.09 0.03 0.49
C THR A 132 -32.69 -0.10 -0.97
N ARG A 133 -31.92 -1.14 -1.29
CA ARG A 133 -31.42 -1.39 -2.64
C ARG A 133 -32.57 -1.82 -3.55
N THR A 134 -33.41 -0.87 -3.97
CA THR A 134 -34.44 -1.09 -4.99
C THR A 134 -33.85 -0.85 -6.37
N GLY A 135 -32.99 -1.78 -6.80
CA GLY A 135 -32.43 -1.77 -8.15
C GLY A 135 -32.37 -3.18 -8.67
N LYS A 136 -33.17 -3.49 -9.72
CA LYS A 136 -33.04 -4.74 -10.47
C LYS A 136 -31.58 -4.85 -10.91
N SER A 137 -30.88 -5.85 -10.40
CA SER A 137 -29.52 -6.15 -10.82
C SER A 137 -29.55 -6.43 -12.32
N GLN A 138 -29.11 -5.47 -13.12
CA GLN A 138 -28.71 -5.79 -14.48
C GLN A 138 -27.50 -6.71 -14.35
N SER A 139 -27.76 -8.01 -14.54
CA SER A 139 -26.76 -9.02 -14.79
C SER A 139 -26.01 -8.61 -16.07
N ARG A 140 -24.98 -7.77 -15.92
CA ARG A 140 -23.88 -7.78 -16.88
C ARG A 140 -23.29 -9.18 -16.78
N SER A 141 -23.45 -9.98 -17.84
CA SER A 141 -22.64 -11.17 -18.03
C SER A 141 -21.19 -10.73 -17.97
N ARG A 142 -20.57 -10.90 -16.80
CA ARG A 142 -19.13 -10.94 -16.71
C ARG A 142 -18.72 -12.06 -17.64
N GLY A 143 -18.04 -11.72 -18.74
CA GLY A 143 -17.33 -12.71 -19.54
C GLY A 143 -16.51 -13.60 -18.60
N ALA A 144 -16.37 -14.88 -18.96
CA ALA A 144 -15.72 -15.88 -18.12
C ALA A 144 -14.43 -15.31 -17.49
N PRO A 145 -14.25 -15.46 -16.16
CA PRO A 145 -13.05 -14.96 -15.51
C PRO A 145 -11.83 -15.60 -16.20
N GLN A 146 -10.92 -14.75 -16.70
CA GLN A 146 -9.64 -15.22 -17.20
C GLN A 146 -8.97 -15.99 -16.05
N PRO A 147 -8.46 -17.21 -16.28
CA PRO A 147 -7.82 -17.99 -15.23
C PRO A 147 -6.67 -17.16 -14.66
N SER A 148 -6.64 -17.03 -13.34
CA SER A 148 -5.54 -16.34 -12.68
C SER A 148 -4.24 -17.13 -12.91
N LEU A 149 -3.10 -16.44 -12.83
CA LEU A 149 -1.79 -17.09 -12.98
C LEU A 149 -1.60 -18.24 -11.96
N PHE A 150 -2.27 -18.15 -10.81
CA PHE A 150 -2.31 -19.22 -9.80
C PHE A 150 -3.17 -20.41 -10.23
N ASP A 151 -4.32 -20.18 -10.86
CA ASP A 151 -5.15 -21.28 -11.40
C ASP A 151 -4.41 -22.04 -12.51
N ALA A 152 -3.66 -21.32 -13.35
CA ALA A 152 -2.83 -21.92 -14.38
C ALA A 152 -1.70 -22.79 -13.81
N LEU A 153 -1.09 -22.38 -12.68
CA LEU A 153 -0.05 -23.16 -12.00
C LEU A 153 -0.61 -24.45 -11.39
N VAL A 154 -1.75 -24.37 -10.71
CA VAL A 154 -2.41 -25.53 -10.09
C VAL A 154 -2.88 -26.52 -11.15
N GLN A 155 -3.36 -26.01 -12.28
CA GLN A 155 -3.78 -26.84 -13.41
C GLN A 155 -2.58 -27.49 -14.11
N ALA A 156 -1.44 -26.81 -14.20
CA ALA A 156 -0.20 -27.40 -14.69
C ALA A 156 0.28 -28.54 -13.77
N ASP A 157 0.38 -28.32 -12.46
CA ASP A 157 0.81 -29.32 -11.46
C ASP A 157 -0.11 -30.56 -11.45
N SER A 158 -1.43 -30.35 -11.57
CA SER A 158 -2.39 -31.46 -11.69
C SER A 158 -2.21 -32.28 -12.98
N LEU A 159 -1.77 -31.64 -14.07
CA LEU A 159 -1.47 -32.28 -15.35
C LEU A 159 -0.14 -33.05 -15.31
N GLU A 160 0.86 -32.54 -14.61
CA GLU A 160 2.12 -33.25 -14.37
C GLU A 160 1.88 -34.54 -13.58
N GLN A 161 1.05 -34.49 -12.53
CA GLN A 161 0.71 -35.66 -11.72
C GLN A 161 -0.07 -36.72 -12.50
N ALA A 162 -0.89 -36.31 -13.47
CA ALA A 162 -1.68 -37.22 -14.28
C ALA A 162 -0.92 -37.82 -15.48
N THR A 163 0.05 -37.08 -16.05
CA THR A 163 0.71 -37.45 -17.30
C THR A 163 2.20 -37.76 -17.16
N GLY A 164 2.82 -37.40 -16.04
CA GLY A 164 4.25 -37.59 -15.77
C GLY A 164 5.18 -36.71 -16.60
N ILE A 165 4.65 -35.72 -17.32
CA ILE A 165 5.41 -34.79 -18.17
C ILE A 165 5.58 -33.48 -17.40
N ASP A 166 6.83 -33.06 -17.14
CA ASP A 166 7.16 -31.78 -16.50
C ASP A 166 6.87 -30.61 -17.45
N LEU A 167 5.95 -29.74 -17.05
CA LEU A 167 5.51 -28.54 -17.75
C LEU A 167 5.93 -27.26 -17.02
N THR A 168 6.41 -27.37 -15.78
CA THR A 168 6.90 -26.27 -14.95
C THR A 168 8.37 -25.95 -15.20
N GLY A 169 9.09 -26.82 -15.93
CA GLY A 169 10.47 -26.59 -16.36
C GLY A 169 11.46 -26.60 -15.19
N ASN A 170 11.10 -27.26 -14.09
CA ASN A 170 11.90 -27.33 -12.87
C ASN A 170 12.74 -28.62 -12.78
N GLY A 171 12.71 -29.49 -13.79
CA GLY A 171 13.59 -30.64 -13.93
C GLY A 171 15.02 -30.26 -14.32
N GLN A 172 15.96 -30.53 -13.38
CA GLN A 172 17.43 -30.70 -13.49
C GLN A 172 18.16 -30.09 -14.70
#